data_AF-K2P0F2-F1
#
_entry.id   AF-K2P0F2-F1
#
_cell.length_a   1.000
_cell.length_b   1.000
_cell.length_c   1.000
_cell.angle_alpha   90.00
_cell.angle_beta   90.00
_cell.angle_gamma   90.00
#
_symmetry.space_group_name_H-M   'P 1'
#
loop_
_entity.id
_entity.type
_entity.pdbx_description
1 polymer ?
#
loop_
_entity_poly.entity_id
_entity_poly.type
_entity_poly.pdbx_seq_one_letter_code
_entity_poly.pdbx_strand_id
1 'polypeptide(L)'
;MIAARLRQCLAILRWTQADLAEELGVPVEQAGEWLTGRTHVPVAVAAWLEALVKAHRSVPKPDILESKAILGHLASAMDSSQHSPGILQ
;
A
#
# COMPACT_ATOMS: atom_id res chain seq x y z
N MET A 1 5.46 -13.50 18.13
CA MET A 1 4.43 -12.42 18.10
C MET A 1 3.13 -12.97 18.65
N ILE A 2 2.39 -12.20 19.44
CA ILE A 2 1.07 -12.63 19.96
C ILE A 2 -0.05 -12.36 18.95
N ALA A 3 -1.13 -13.14 19.00
CA ALA A 3 -2.26 -13.07 18.08
C ALA A 3 -2.89 -11.66 17.98
N ALA A 4 -2.99 -10.93 19.10
CA ALA A 4 -3.50 -9.56 19.12
C ALA A 4 -2.64 -8.60 18.28
N ARG A 5 -1.30 -8.76 18.33
CA ARG A 5 -0.38 -7.96 17.53
C ARG A 5 -0.46 -8.33 16.06
N LEU A 6 -0.56 -9.63 15.73
CA LEU A 6 -0.75 -10.08 14.36
C LEU A 6 -2.00 -9.44 13.73
N ARG A 7 -3.15 -9.48 14.44
CA ARG A 7 -4.38 -8.81 13.99
C ARG A 7 -4.20 -7.32 13.77
N GLN A 8 -3.44 -6.64 14.63
CA GLN A 8 -3.13 -5.23 14.46
C GLN A 8 -2.28 -4.96 13.21
N CYS A 9 -1.27 -5.81 12.93
CA CYS A 9 -0.46 -5.70 11.72
C CYS A 9 -1.34 -5.81 10.47
N LEU A 10 -2.22 -6.82 10.39
CA LEU A 10 -3.12 -7.00 9.26
C LEU A 10 -4.09 -5.82 9.11
N ALA A 11 -4.63 -5.29 10.20
CA ALA A 11 -5.50 -4.12 10.16
C ALA A 11 -4.79 -2.87 9.59
N ILE A 12 -3.50 -2.67 9.91
CA ILE A 12 -2.71 -1.56 9.36
C ILE A 12 -2.47 -1.75 7.86
N LEU A 13 -2.14 -2.97 7.45
CA LEU A 13 -1.93 -3.35 6.05
C LEU A 13 -3.23 -3.45 5.25
N ARG A 14 -4.38 -3.38 5.94
CA ARG A 14 -5.73 -3.61 5.40
C ARG A 14 -5.90 -5.00 4.80
N TRP A 15 -5.18 -5.97 5.34
CA TRP A 15 -5.21 -7.37 4.92
C TRP A 15 -6.23 -8.18 5.74
N THR A 16 -6.83 -9.16 5.07
CA THR A 16 -7.66 -10.21 5.67
C THR A 16 -6.80 -11.44 6.05
N GLN A 17 -7.43 -12.44 6.68
CA GLN A 17 -6.79 -13.75 6.90
C GLN A 17 -6.45 -14.45 5.57
N ALA A 18 -7.31 -14.29 4.56
CA ALA A 18 -7.09 -14.90 3.24
C ALA A 18 -5.88 -14.27 2.55
N ASP A 19 -5.76 -12.94 2.61
CA ASP A 19 -4.63 -12.21 2.02
C ASP A 19 -3.30 -12.65 2.65
N LEU A 20 -3.25 -12.79 3.98
CA LEU A 20 -2.05 -13.30 4.66
C LEU A 20 -1.68 -14.72 4.21
N ALA A 21 -2.68 -15.58 4.06
CA ALA A 21 -2.48 -16.97 3.64
C ALA A 21 -1.97 -17.05 2.19
N GLU A 22 -2.55 -16.25 1.30
CA GLU A 22 -2.16 -16.12 -0.10
C GLU A 22 -0.71 -15.63 -0.23
N GLU A 23 -0.36 -14.54 0.45
CA GLU A 23 0.98 -13.95 0.41
C GLU A 23 2.08 -14.88 0.92
N LEU A 24 1.75 -15.77 1.87
CA LEU A 24 2.69 -16.75 2.43
C LEU A 24 2.66 -18.10 1.72
N GLY A 25 1.69 -18.34 0.82
CA GLY A 25 1.49 -19.64 0.18
C GLY A 25 1.13 -20.75 1.18
N VAL A 26 0.38 -20.42 2.24
CA VAL A 26 -0.03 -21.37 3.30
C VAL A 26 -1.55 -21.56 3.32
N PRO A 27 -2.08 -22.65 3.91
CA PRO A 27 -3.51 -22.81 4.09
C PRO A 27 -4.14 -21.69 4.93
N VAL A 28 -5.37 -21.27 4.57
CA VAL A 28 -6.12 -20.23 5.27
C VAL A 28 -6.36 -20.61 6.73
N GLU A 29 -6.54 -21.89 7.02
CA GLU A 29 -6.74 -22.44 8.37
C GLU A 29 -5.50 -22.20 9.23
N GLN A 30 -4.30 -22.38 8.69
CA GLN A 30 -3.04 -22.17 9.39
C GLN A 30 -2.88 -20.70 9.80
N ALA A 31 -3.16 -19.78 8.88
CA ALA A 31 -3.21 -18.34 9.20
C ALA A 31 -4.27 -18.03 10.29
N GLY A 32 -5.42 -18.71 10.24
CA GLY A 32 -6.48 -18.59 11.25
C GLY A 32 -6.07 -19.08 12.64
N GLU A 33 -5.28 -20.15 12.74
CA GLU A 33 -4.75 -20.63 14.02
C GLU A 33 -3.80 -19.62 14.67
N TRP A 34 -2.98 -18.94 13.87
CA TRP A 34 -2.13 -17.85 14.33
C TRP A 34 -2.95 -16.65 14.84
N LEU A 35 -4.00 -16.27 14.11
CA LEU A 35 -4.88 -15.13 14.45
C LEU A 35 -5.73 -15.38 15.70
N THR A 36 -6.05 -16.63 15.98
CA THR A 36 -6.77 -17.07 17.19
C THR A 36 -5.82 -17.40 18.35
N GLY A 37 -4.51 -17.50 18.09
CA GLY A 37 -3.51 -17.85 19.09
C GLY A 37 -3.47 -19.33 19.44
N ARG A 38 -4.13 -20.20 18.65
CA ARG A 38 -4.07 -21.66 18.80
C ARG A 38 -2.68 -22.20 18.51
N THR A 39 -1.97 -21.58 17.57
CA THR A 39 -0.58 -21.88 17.25
C THR A 39 0.27 -20.62 17.25
N HIS A 40 1.57 -20.79 17.42
CA HIS A 40 2.52 -19.69 17.45
C HIS A 40 2.83 -19.19 16.04
N VAL A 41 2.90 -17.86 15.87
CA VAL A 41 3.39 -17.26 14.62
C VAL A 41 4.89 -17.53 14.47
N PRO A 42 5.36 -18.10 13.35
CA PRO A 42 6.79 -18.24 13.08
C PRO A 42 7.52 -16.90 13.18
N VAL A 43 8.73 -16.90 13.76
CA VAL A 43 9.51 -15.67 14.01
C VAL A 43 9.79 -14.90 12.72
N ALA A 44 10.11 -15.61 11.63
CA ALA A 44 10.36 -14.99 10.33
C ALA A 44 9.12 -14.25 9.79
N VAL A 45 7.94 -14.87 9.86
CA VAL A 45 6.66 -14.25 9.46
C VAL A 45 6.35 -13.02 10.31
N ALA A 46 6.56 -13.12 11.62
CA ALA A 46 6.38 -12.00 12.53
C ALA A 46 7.31 -10.81 12.21
N ALA A 47 8.59 -11.07 11.97
CA ALA A 47 9.55 -10.04 11.62
C ALA A 47 9.22 -9.37 10.28
N TRP A 48 8.82 -10.16 9.29
CA TRP A 48 8.41 -9.68 7.97
C TRP A 48 7.17 -8.77 8.05
N LEU A 49 6.12 -9.18 8.78
CA LEU A 49 4.92 -8.36 8.95
C LEU A 49 5.19 -7.02 9.66
N GLU A 50 6.07 -7.01 10.67
CA GLU A 50 6.48 -5.76 11.32
C GLU A 50 7.23 -4.83 10.36
N ALA A 51 8.08 -5.39 9.49
CA ALA A 51 8.78 -4.63 8.46
C ALA A 51 7.82 -4.02 7.44
N LEU A 52 6.81 -4.78 6.98
CA LEU A 52 5.77 -4.27 6.08
C LEU A 52 4.97 -3.14 6.74
N VAL A 53 4.55 -3.31 7.99
CA VAL A 53 3.85 -2.27 8.76
C VAL A 53 4.70 -1.00 8.89
N LYS A 54 6.01 -1.16 9.14
CA LYS A 54 6.95 -0.02 9.20
C LYS A 54 7.03 0.70 7.86
N ALA A 55 7.19 -0.04 6.76
CA ALA A 55 7.25 0.52 5.42
C ALA A 55 5.94 1.25 5.05
N HIS A 56 4.79 0.59 5.24
CA HIS A 56 3.46 1.17 4.98
C HIS A 56 3.23 2.49 5.71
N ARG A 57 3.72 2.62 6.95
CA ARG A 57 3.62 3.86 7.72
C ARG A 57 4.59 4.96 7.28
N SER A 58 5.71 4.59 6.68
CA SER A 58 6.73 5.55 6.24
C SER A 58 6.42 6.21 4.90
N VAL A 59 5.58 5.60 4.07
CA VAL A 59 5.20 6.14 2.77
C VAL A 59 4.00 7.06 2.96
N PRO A 60 4.13 8.38 2.72
CA PRO A 60 3.00 9.29 2.79
C PRO A 60 1.98 8.95 1.71
N LYS A 61 0.69 9.13 2.02
CA LYS A 61 -0.35 9.07 1.00
C LYS A 61 -0.07 10.13 -0.07
N PRO A 62 -0.27 9.84 -1.36
CA PRO A 62 -0.13 10.84 -2.40
C PRO A 62 -1.14 11.97 -2.15
N ASP A 63 -0.69 13.22 -2.28
CA ASP A 63 -1.60 14.36 -2.32
C ASP A 63 -2.21 14.48 -3.72
N ILE A 64 -3.49 14.12 -3.83
CA ILE A 64 -4.22 14.11 -5.10
C ILE A 64 -4.52 15.55 -5.56
N LEU A 65 -4.58 16.53 -4.66
CA LEU A 65 -4.81 17.93 -5.03
C LEU A 65 -3.57 18.52 -5.72
N GLU A 66 -2.37 18.28 -5.19
CA GLU A 66 -1.13 18.71 -5.85
C GLU A 66 -0.90 17.95 -7.16
N SER A 67 -1.21 16.65 -7.20
CA SER A 67 -1.09 15.85 -8.42
C SER A 67 -2.00 16.35 -9.56
N LYS A 68 -3.22 16.79 -9.23
CA LYS A 68 -4.15 17.43 -10.20
C LYS A 68 -3.65 18.79 -10.66
N ALA A 69 -3.06 19.59 -9.77
CA ALA A 69 -2.50 20.89 -10.13
C ALA A 69 -1.32 20.74 -11.12
N ILE A 70 -0.43 19.77 -10.89
CA ILE A 70 0.68 19.47 -11.79
C ILE A 70 0.17 19.01 -13.16
N LEU A 71 -0.79 18.08 -13.20
CA LEU A 71 -1.42 17.64 -14.45
C LEU A 71 -2.15 18.76 -15.20
N GLY A 72 -2.83 19.66 -14.48
CA GLY A 72 -3.50 20.82 -15.06
C GLY A 72 -2.52 21.81 -15.69
N HIS A 73 -1.38 22.08 -15.04
CA HIS A 73 -0.34 22.94 -15.61
C HIS A 73 0.32 22.33 -16.86
N LEU A 74 0.59 21.01 -16.85
CA LEU A 74 1.14 20.33 -18.02
C LEU A 74 0.17 20.33 -19.20
N ALA A 75 -1.12 20.11 -18.97
CA ALA A 75 -2.15 20.17 -20.01
C ALA A 75 -2.28 21.60 -20.60
N SER A 76 -2.26 22.63 -19.76
CA SER A 76 -2.33 24.03 -20.20
C SER A 76 -1.09 24.49 -21.00
N ALA A 77 0.09 23.99 -20.64
CA ALA A 77 1.33 24.27 -21.37
C ALA A 77 1.35 23.59 -22.76
N MET A 78 0.76 22.40 -22.89
CA MET A 78 0.65 21.69 -24.17
C MET A 78 -0.34 22.35 -25.14
N ASP A 79 -1.45 22.91 -24.64
CA ASP A 79 -2.43 23.65 -25.46
C ASP A 79 -1.87 25.00 -25.95
N SER A 80 -1.09 25.67 -25.10
CA SER A 80 -0.46 26.97 -25.43
C SER A 80 0.59 26.86 -26.54
N SER A 81 1.16 25.67 -26.77
CA SER A 81 2.18 25.45 -27.80
C SER A 81 1.60 25.26 -29.22
N GLN A 82 0.26 25.17 -29.37
CA GLN A 82 -0.40 24.96 -30.68
C GLN A 82 -0.91 26.25 -31.33
N HIS A 83 -0.80 27.40 -30.67
CA HIS A 83 -1.23 28.69 -31.22
C HIS A 83 -0.03 29.62 -31.42
N SER A 84 0.85 29.29 -32.37
CA SER A 84 1.67 30.32 -33.03
C SER A 84 0.86 30.89 -34.19
N PRO A 85 0.33 32.13 -34.11
CA PRO A 85 -0.17 32.79 -35.30
C PRO A 85 1.05 33.11 -36.16
N GLY A 86 1.06 32.58 -37.38
CA GLY A 86 2.09 32.90 -38.37
C GLY A 86 2.21 34.42 -38.51
N ILE A 87 3.34 34.96 -38.04
CA ILE A 87 3.71 36.35 -38.25
C ILE A 87 4.16 36.49 -39.72
N LEU A 88 3.33 37.19 -40.48
CA LEU A 88 3.60 38.04 -41.66
C LEU A 88 4.75 37.65 -42.60
N GLN A 89 4.39 37.38 -43.86
CA GLN A 89 4.86 38.20 -44.99
C GLN A 89 3.77 38.36 -46.06
#